data_AF-A0A833V2H5-F1
#
_entry.id   AF-A0A833V2H5-F1
#
_cell.length_a   1.000
_cell.length_b   1.000
_cell.length_c   1.000
_cell.angle_alpha   90.00
_cell.angle_beta   90.00
_cell.angle_gamma   90.00
#
_symmetry.space_group_name_H-M   'P 1'
#
loop_
_entity.id
_entity.type
_entity.pdbx_description
1 polymer ?
#
loop_
_entity_poly.entity_id
_entity_poly.type
_entity_poly.pdbx_seq_one_letter_code
_entity_poly.pdbx_strand_id
1 'polypeptide(L)'
;MLTYSIQKVGYDFEQLDPQGATDFPSFTQAFDAFPWAAQHAEWDDTQDGPLPALVLQHADDQRELWVTALSDAHADGFQLNAVSMRMKKGLFGIGKGKLEQQVDTIDVRKRTDVDTLCRLFCDRQYDELDREVARHLERNRFEDDSDD
;
A
#
# COMPACT_ATOMS: atom_id res chain seq x y z
N MET A 1 6.88 6.36 15.27
CA MET A 1 7.32 7.44 14.33
C MET A 1 6.73 7.13 12.95
N LEU A 2 6.41 8.15 12.14
CA LEU A 2 6.03 7.95 10.73
C LEU A 2 7.31 7.96 9.89
N THR A 3 7.53 6.91 9.10
CA THR A 3 8.64 6.83 8.14
C THR A 3 8.14 6.39 6.78
N TYR A 4 8.99 6.52 5.77
CA TYR A 4 8.77 5.81 4.52
C TYR A 4 10.01 5.08 4.03
N SER A 5 9.76 4.09 3.19
CA SER A 5 10.78 3.29 2.51
C SER A 5 10.43 3.13 1.04
N ILE A 6 11.40 2.69 0.24
CA ILE A 6 11.26 2.44 -1.19
C ILE A 6 11.54 0.97 -1.46
N GLN A 7 10.67 0.29 -2.18
CA GLN A 7 10.93 -0.98 -2.86
C GLN A 7 11.22 -0.69 -4.33
N LYS A 8 12.39 -1.11 -4.80
CA LYS A 8 12.78 -1.01 -6.21
C LYS A 8 12.55 -2.34 -6.92
N VAL A 9 12.56 -2.28 -8.23
CA VAL A 9 12.58 -3.48 -9.08
C VAL A 9 13.85 -4.29 -8.82
N GLY A 10 13.73 -5.62 -8.93
CA GLY A 10 14.81 -6.57 -8.67
C GLY A 10 15.11 -6.80 -7.18
N TYR A 11 14.29 -6.24 -6.28
CA TYR A 11 14.40 -6.48 -4.84
C TYR A 11 13.65 -7.76 -4.46
N ASP A 12 14.06 -8.39 -3.36
CA ASP A 12 13.22 -9.40 -2.69
C ASP A 12 11.99 -8.74 -2.05
N PHE A 13 10.92 -9.51 -1.82
CA PHE A 13 9.67 -9.02 -1.22
C PHE A 13 9.85 -8.31 0.14
N GLU A 14 10.88 -8.68 0.91
CA GLU A 14 11.17 -8.09 2.23
C GLU A 14 12.20 -6.96 2.17
N GLN A 15 12.79 -6.69 1.01
CA GLN A 15 13.86 -5.70 0.86
C GLN A 15 13.28 -4.31 0.62
N LEU A 16 13.71 -3.36 1.45
CA LEU A 16 13.28 -1.96 1.44
C LEU A 16 14.47 -1.03 1.71
N ASP A 17 14.52 0.10 0.99
CA ASP A 17 15.46 1.20 1.24
C ASP A 17 14.81 2.22 2.20
N PRO A 18 15.18 2.26 3.50
CA PRO A 18 14.59 3.20 4.44
C PRO A 18 15.01 4.63 4.13
N GLN A 19 14.03 5.55 4.06
CA GLN A 19 14.27 6.97 3.77
C GLN A 19 14.20 7.84 5.03
N GLY A 20 13.69 7.29 6.14
CA GLY A 20 13.61 7.97 7.43
C GLY A 20 12.25 8.61 7.69
N ALA A 21 12.23 9.58 8.60
CA ALA A 21 11.00 10.24 9.04
C ALA A 21 10.34 11.04 7.91
N THR A 22 9.02 11.05 7.88
CA THR A 22 8.25 11.77 6.86
C THR A 22 6.93 12.30 7.40
N ASP A 23 6.25 13.06 6.55
CA ASP A 23 4.86 13.51 6.70
C ASP A 23 4.15 13.38 5.35
N PHE A 24 2.85 13.68 5.32
CA PHE A 24 2.08 13.56 4.08
C PHE A 24 2.65 14.41 2.93
N PRO A 25 2.91 15.72 3.08
CA PRO A 25 3.48 16.52 1.98
C PRO A 25 4.81 15.97 1.46
N SER A 26 5.72 15.60 2.36
CA SER A 26 7.04 15.06 1.99
C SER A 26 6.93 13.72 1.29
N PHE A 27 6.04 12.83 1.74
CA PHE A 27 5.76 11.57 1.07
C PHE A 27 5.17 11.78 -0.33
N THR A 28 4.19 12.68 -0.49
CA THR A 28 3.62 12.97 -1.82
C THR A 28 4.66 13.53 -2.78
N GLN A 29 5.58 14.38 -2.29
CA GLN A 29 6.68 14.88 -3.10
C GLN A 29 7.63 13.76 -3.52
N ALA A 30 7.95 12.84 -2.60
CA ALA A 30 8.79 11.67 -2.91
C ALA A 30 8.11 10.74 -3.93
N PHE A 31 6.79 10.57 -3.81
CA PHE A 31 5.97 9.79 -4.74
C PHE A 31 5.96 10.38 -6.15
N ASP A 32 5.81 11.71 -6.26
CA ASP A 32 5.85 12.42 -7.54
C ASP A 32 7.25 12.39 -8.17
N ALA A 33 8.31 12.42 -7.36
CA ALA A 33 9.69 12.42 -7.82
C ALA A 33 10.23 11.02 -8.14
N PHE A 34 9.55 9.95 -7.73
CA PHE A 34 10.02 8.59 -7.94
C PHE A 34 9.94 8.21 -9.43
N PRO A 35 10.97 7.55 -10.00
CA PRO A 35 11.05 7.29 -11.43
C PRO A 35 10.20 6.06 -11.84
N TRP A 36 8.88 6.15 -11.66
CA TRP A 36 7.92 5.06 -11.92
C TRP A 36 8.10 4.42 -13.29
N ALA A 37 8.12 5.24 -14.36
CA ALA A 37 8.24 4.74 -15.72
C ALA A 37 9.55 3.96 -15.97
N ALA A 38 10.67 4.41 -15.37
CA ALA A 38 11.95 3.73 -15.52
C ALA A 38 11.98 2.41 -14.75
N GLN A 39 11.36 2.37 -13.56
CA GLN A 39 11.22 1.14 -12.79
C GLN A 39 10.30 0.15 -13.50
N HIS A 40 9.13 0.55 -14.00
CA HIS A 40 8.26 -0.35 -14.76
C HIS A 40 8.93 -0.88 -16.02
N ALA A 41 9.69 -0.05 -16.76
CA ALA A 41 10.46 -0.53 -17.90
C ALA A 41 11.49 -1.61 -17.50
N GLU A 42 12.16 -1.44 -16.35
CA GLU A 42 13.08 -2.45 -15.82
C GLU A 42 12.35 -3.73 -15.38
N TRP A 43 11.14 -3.60 -14.82
CA TRP A 43 10.32 -4.74 -14.42
C TRP A 43 9.77 -5.49 -15.63
N ASP A 44 9.34 -4.79 -16.68
CA ASP A 44 8.86 -5.41 -17.92
C ASP A 44 9.95 -6.26 -18.61
N ASP A 45 11.22 -5.87 -18.48
CA ASP A 45 12.36 -6.61 -19.03
C ASP A 45 12.70 -7.86 -18.22
N THR A 46 12.54 -7.82 -16.90
CA THR A 46 12.98 -8.89 -15.98
C THR A 46 11.84 -9.83 -15.56
N GLN A 47 10.64 -9.28 -15.39
CA GLN A 47 9.43 -9.91 -14.85
C GLN A 47 9.67 -10.72 -13.59
N ASP A 48 10.58 -10.24 -12.73
CA ASP A 48 11.00 -10.92 -11.52
C ASP A 48 10.84 -10.02 -10.29
N GLY A 49 10.49 -10.64 -9.18
CA GLY A 49 10.24 -9.95 -7.91
C GLY A 49 8.98 -9.06 -7.90
N PRO A 50 8.83 -8.23 -6.85
CA PRO A 50 7.69 -7.34 -6.67
C PRO A 50 7.76 -6.13 -7.62
N LEU A 51 6.58 -5.53 -7.84
CA LEU A 51 6.48 -4.22 -8.46
C LEU A 51 7.15 -3.15 -7.59
N PRO A 52 7.65 -2.04 -8.17
CA PRO A 52 8.18 -0.94 -7.40
C PRO A 52 7.09 -0.35 -6.50
N ALA A 53 7.45 0.08 -5.29
CA ALA A 53 6.51 0.64 -4.34
C ALA A 53 7.16 1.68 -3.42
N LEU A 54 6.37 2.65 -2.99
CA LEU A 54 6.68 3.49 -1.84
C LEU A 54 5.83 3.03 -0.66
N VAL A 55 6.43 2.92 0.52
CA VAL A 55 5.80 2.32 1.70
C VAL A 55 5.78 3.33 2.84
N LEU A 56 4.59 3.78 3.24
CA LEU A 56 4.40 4.50 4.51
C LEU A 56 4.38 3.50 5.66
N GLN A 57 5.12 3.79 6.73
CA GLN A 57 5.30 2.85 7.85
C GLN A 57 5.10 3.54 9.20
N HIS A 58 4.31 2.89 10.04
CA HIS A 58 4.13 3.21 11.44
C HIS A 58 4.49 1.99 12.29
N ALA A 59 5.78 1.85 12.63
CA ALA A 59 6.30 0.69 13.35
C ALA A 59 5.62 0.45 14.71
N ASP A 60 5.36 1.53 15.46
CA ASP A 60 4.71 1.46 16.78
C ASP A 60 3.27 0.92 16.69
N ASP A 61 2.57 1.25 15.59
CA ASP A 61 1.19 0.83 15.34
C ASP A 61 1.12 -0.47 14.51
N GLN A 62 2.27 -1.00 14.08
CA GLN A 62 2.39 -2.17 13.20
C GLN A 62 1.50 -2.06 11.96
N ARG A 63 1.59 -0.91 11.30
CA ARG A 63 0.79 -0.53 10.12
C ARG A 63 1.73 -0.13 9.00
N GLU A 64 1.40 -0.55 7.79
CA GLU A 64 2.06 -0.10 6.57
C GLU A 64 1.03 0.18 5.48
N LEU A 65 1.32 1.14 4.61
CA LEU A 65 0.57 1.38 3.39
C LEU A 65 1.55 1.43 2.23
N TRP A 66 1.48 0.39 1.41
CA TRP A 66 2.28 0.25 0.20
C TRP A 66 1.53 0.89 -0.95
N VAL A 67 2.23 1.68 -1.76
CA VAL A 67 1.64 2.42 -2.88
C VAL A 67 2.49 2.23 -4.12
N THR A 68 1.87 1.73 -5.19
CA THR A 68 2.47 1.54 -6.51
C THR A 68 1.63 2.30 -7.52
N ALA A 69 2.22 3.25 -8.25
CA ALA A 69 1.64 3.73 -9.49
C ALA A 69 1.86 2.66 -10.56
N LEU A 70 0.86 2.29 -11.36
CA LEU A 70 0.98 1.22 -12.37
C LEU A 70 1.64 1.70 -13.68
N SER A 71 1.88 3.01 -13.81
CA SER A 71 2.62 3.58 -14.94
C SER A 71 3.44 4.80 -14.52
N ASP A 72 2.76 5.87 -14.10
CA ASP A 72 3.35 7.12 -13.63
C ASP A 72 2.55 7.69 -12.44
N ALA A 73 3.19 8.53 -11.62
CA ALA A 73 2.57 9.17 -10.45
C ALA A 73 1.32 10.02 -10.76
N HIS A 74 1.21 10.52 -12.00
CA HIS A 74 0.14 11.40 -12.45
C HIS A 74 -0.85 10.73 -13.42
N ALA A 75 -0.64 9.45 -13.73
CA ALA A 75 -1.55 8.67 -14.57
C ALA A 75 -2.72 8.10 -13.77
N ASP A 76 -3.68 7.50 -14.47
CA ASP A 76 -4.69 6.64 -13.85
C ASP A 76 -4.08 5.27 -13.52
N GLY A 77 -4.54 4.65 -12.44
CA GLY A 77 -4.21 3.27 -12.06
C GLY A 77 -3.09 3.16 -11.03
N PHE A 78 -3.47 2.72 -9.85
CA PHE A 78 -2.59 2.52 -8.70
C PHE A 78 -3.00 1.26 -7.97
N GLN A 79 -2.02 0.54 -7.43
CA GLN A 79 -2.25 -0.58 -6.51
C GLN A 79 -1.75 -0.18 -5.12
N LEU A 80 -2.55 -0.45 -4.10
CA LEU A 80 -2.20 -0.23 -2.70
C LEU A 80 -2.36 -1.50 -1.90
N ASN A 81 -1.43 -1.75 -0.98
CA ASN A 81 -1.57 -2.80 0.03
C ASN A 81 -1.62 -2.15 1.41
N ALA A 82 -2.79 -2.23 2.06
CA ALA A 82 -2.97 -1.80 3.43
C ALA A 82 -2.64 -2.96 4.38
N VAL A 83 -1.54 -2.83 5.12
CA VAL A 83 -1.02 -3.85 6.02
C VAL A 83 -1.36 -3.50 7.46
N SER A 84 -1.99 -4.43 8.15
CA SER A 84 -2.53 -4.21 9.49
C SER A 84 -2.40 -5.47 10.36
N MET A 85 -2.00 -5.33 11.62
CA MET A 85 -2.10 -6.44 12.57
C MET A 85 -3.52 -6.53 13.11
N ARG A 86 -4.18 -7.69 12.98
CA ARG A 86 -5.54 -7.97 13.48
C ARG A 86 -5.55 -9.18 14.41
N MET A 87 -6.36 -9.10 15.46
CA MET A 87 -6.56 -10.22 16.38
C MET A 87 -7.54 -11.21 15.77
N LYS A 88 -7.07 -12.41 15.42
CA LYS A 88 -7.95 -13.50 14.97
C LYS A 88 -8.32 -14.36 16.17
N LYS A 89 -9.62 -14.45 16.46
CA LYS A 89 -10.13 -15.40 17.45
C LYS A 89 -9.90 -16.81 16.92
N GLY A 90 -9.32 -17.69 17.73
CA GLY A 90 -9.11 -19.08 17.33
C GLY A 90 -10.41 -19.75 16.91
N LEU A 91 -10.35 -20.70 15.96
CA LEU A 91 -11.51 -21.49 15.55
C LEU A 91 -12.22 -22.03 16.80
N PHE A 92 -13.51 -21.73 16.94
CA PHE A 92 -14.38 -22.13 18.06
C PHE A 92 -14.22 -21.41 19.40
N GLY A 93 -13.42 -20.34 19.50
CA GLY A 93 -13.30 -19.56 20.74
C GLY A 93 -12.53 -20.25 21.88
N ILE A 94 -11.86 -21.38 21.59
CA ILE A 94 -11.13 -22.20 22.58
C ILE A 94 -9.62 -21.84 22.62
N GLY A 95 -9.15 -20.92 21.78
CA GLY A 95 -7.73 -20.51 21.71
C GLY A 95 -7.48 -19.05 22.11
N LYS A 96 -6.32 -18.78 22.72
CA LYS A 96 -5.79 -17.41 22.91
C LYS A 96 -5.70 -16.75 21.53
N GLY A 97 -6.30 -15.58 21.37
CA GLY A 97 -6.28 -14.84 20.10
C GLY A 97 -4.85 -14.66 19.61
N LYS A 98 -4.61 -14.92 18.33
CA LYS A 98 -3.32 -14.71 17.68
C LYS A 98 -3.38 -13.41 16.91
N LEU A 99 -2.35 -12.59 17.06
CA LEU A 99 -2.15 -11.43 16.20
C LEU A 99 -1.64 -11.95 14.84
N GLU A 100 -2.42 -11.73 13.79
CA GLU A 100 -2.06 -12.08 12.41
C GLU A 100 -1.97 -10.81 11.58
N GLN A 101 -1.02 -10.79 10.65
CA GLN A 101 -0.94 -9.74 9.65
C GLN A 101 -2.07 -9.95 8.64
N GLN A 102 -2.83 -8.90 8.41
CA GLN A 102 -3.82 -8.79 7.36
C GLN A 102 -3.25 -7.85 6.30
N VAL A 103 -3.34 -8.26 5.04
CA VAL A 103 -3.03 -7.43 3.88
C VAL A 103 -4.31 -7.32 3.07
N ASP A 104 -4.78 -6.09 2.91
CA ASP A 104 -5.92 -5.74 2.07
C ASP A 104 -5.37 -5.03 0.83
N THR A 105 -5.45 -5.69 -0.34
CA THR A 105 -4.96 -5.16 -1.63
C THR A 105 -6.11 -4.52 -2.39
N ILE A 106 -5.93 -3.27 -2.80
CA ILE A 106 -6.91 -2.51 -3.59
C ILE A 106 -6.23 -1.85 -4.78
N ASP A 107 -6.93 -1.84 -5.90
CA ASP A 107 -6.65 -0.99 -7.04
C ASP A 107 -7.52 0.25 -6.96
N VAL A 108 -6.92 1.41 -7.17
CA VAL A 108 -7.62 2.68 -7.26
C VAL A 108 -7.27 3.35 -8.56
N ARG A 109 -8.27 3.93 -9.22
CA ARG A 109 -8.05 4.57 -10.51
C ARG A 109 -7.43 5.96 -10.37
N LYS A 110 -7.86 6.74 -9.39
CA LYS A 110 -7.56 8.18 -9.30
C LYS A 110 -6.51 8.47 -8.25
N ARG A 111 -5.60 9.39 -8.59
CA ARG A 111 -4.60 9.93 -7.66
C ARG A 111 -5.23 10.54 -6.39
N THR A 112 -6.41 11.15 -6.49
CA THR A 112 -7.11 11.73 -5.33
C THR A 112 -7.47 10.70 -4.27
N ASP A 113 -7.73 9.45 -4.67
CA ASP A 113 -8.05 8.37 -3.74
C ASP A 113 -6.76 7.91 -3.03
N VAL A 114 -5.66 7.80 -3.77
CA VAL A 114 -4.31 7.54 -3.21
C VAL A 114 -3.93 8.59 -2.17
N ASP A 115 -4.08 9.88 -2.51
CA ASP A 115 -3.76 11.00 -1.61
C ASP A 115 -4.64 10.97 -0.36
N THR A 116 -5.91 10.60 -0.50
CA THR A 116 -6.84 10.45 0.63
C THR A 116 -6.38 9.35 1.57
N LEU A 117 -6.07 8.16 1.04
CA LEU A 117 -5.62 7.01 1.84
C LEU A 117 -4.26 7.29 2.52
N CYS A 118 -3.32 7.91 1.81
CA CYS A 118 -2.03 8.31 2.37
C CYS A 118 -2.20 9.35 3.48
N ARG A 119 -3.11 10.33 3.31
CA ARG A 119 -3.41 11.32 4.35
C ARG A 119 -3.98 10.66 5.60
N LEU A 120 -5.00 9.81 5.44
CA LEU A 120 -5.62 9.07 6.55
C LEU A 120 -4.57 8.24 7.31
N PHE A 121 -3.64 7.60 6.59
CA PHE A 121 -2.54 6.86 7.20
C PHE A 121 -1.60 7.77 8.00
N CYS A 122 -1.13 8.87 7.39
CA CYS A 122 -0.21 9.81 8.04
C CYS A 122 -0.81 10.45 9.30
N ASP A 123 -2.10 10.73 9.27
CA ASP A 123 -2.86 11.33 10.37
C ASP A 123 -3.34 10.29 11.40
N ARG A 124 -2.97 9.00 11.22
CA ARG A 124 -3.36 7.85 12.04
C ARG A 124 -4.86 7.67 12.20
N GLN A 125 -5.63 8.08 11.20
CA GLN A 125 -7.08 7.89 11.14
C GLN A 125 -7.42 6.48 10.66
N TYR A 126 -6.87 5.46 11.31
CA TYR A 126 -6.91 4.06 10.84
C TYR A 126 -8.33 3.49 10.73
N ASP A 127 -9.27 3.91 11.59
CA ASP A 127 -10.66 3.46 11.48
C ASP A 127 -11.33 3.95 10.19
N GLU A 128 -11.00 5.16 9.73
CA GLU A 128 -11.53 5.69 8.47
C GLU A 128 -10.75 5.15 7.27
N LEU A 129 -9.43 4.97 7.41
CA LEU A 129 -8.61 4.29 6.42
C LEU A 129 -9.16 2.88 6.14
N ASP A 130 -9.39 2.08 7.18
CA ASP A 130 -9.88 0.71 7.07
C ASP A 130 -11.28 0.67 6.40
N ARG A 131 -12.12 1.69 6.63
CA ARG A 131 -13.43 1.82 5.94
C ARG A 131 -13.27 2.17 4.47
N GLU A 132 -12.40 3.12 4.13
CA GLU A 132 -12.13 3.46 2.72
C GLU A 132 -11.53 2.27 1.97
N VAL A 133 -10.57 1.56 2.57
CA VAL A 133 -10.00 0.34 1.99
C VAL A 133 -11.09 -0.71 1.77
N ALA A 134 -11.97 -0.96 2.74
CA ALA A 134 -13.09 -1.89 2.56
C ALA A 134 -14.05 -1.46 1.43
N ARG A 135 -14.35 -0.16 1.30
CA ARG A 135 -15.16 0.37 0.20
C ARG A 135 -14.51 0.12 -1.17
N HIS A 136 -13.19 0.29 -1.28
CA HIS A 136 -12.47 -0.02 -2.50
C HIS A 136 -12.45 -1.52 -2.80
N LEU A 137 -12.17 -2.37 -1.80
CA LEU A 137 -12.25 -3.84 -1.95
C LEU A 137 -13.60 -4.30 -2.51
N GLU A 138 -14.71 -3.76 -1.99
CA GLU A 138 -16.05 -4.07 -2.49
C GLU A 138 -16.22 -3.65 -3.96
N ARG A 139 -15.76 -2.45 -4.33
CA ARG A 139 -15.85 -1.96 -5.72
C ARG A 139 -15.04 -2.82 -6.68
N ASN A 140 -13.78 -3.11 -6.36
CA ASN A 140 -12.89 -3.89 -7.21
C ASN A 140 -13.46 -5.27 -7.52
N ARG A 141 -14.09 -5.92 -6.52
CA ARG A 141 -14.76 -7.20 -6.71
C ARG A 141 -15.87 -7.16 -7.77
N PHE A 142 -16.66 -6.08 -7.81
CA PHE A 142 -17.75 -5.94 -8.78
C PHE A 142 -17.26 -5.55 -10.17
N GLU A 143 -16.10 -4.89 -10.27
CA GLU A 143 -15.47 -4.57 -11.56
C GLU A 143 -14.89 -5.85 -12.19
N ASP A 144 -14.23 -6.70 -11.40
CA ASP A 144 -13.71 -8.01 -11.86
C ASP A 144 -14.82 -8.98 -12.32
N ASP A 145 -15.97 -8.98 -11.64
CA ASP A 145 -17.11 -9.86 -11.97
C ASP A 145 -17.89 -9.40 -13.24
N SER A 146 -17.55 -8.25 -13.83
CA SER A 146 -18.27 -7.67 -14.98
C SER A 146 -17.64 -7.92 -16.36
N ASP A 147 -16.51 -8.64 -16.39
CA ASP A 147 -15.78 -9.03 -17.60
C ASP A 147 -16.05 -10.48 -18.09
N ASP A 148 -17.04 -11.18 -17.50
CA ASP A 148 -17.53 -12.52 -17.89
C ASP A 148 -18.90 -12.48 -18.64
#